data_AF-A0A1F8PXL6-F1
#
_entry.id   AF-A0A1F8PXL6-F1
#
_cell.length_a   1.000
_cell.length_b   1.000
_cell.length_c   1.000
_cell.angle_alpha   90.00
_cell.angle_beta   90.00
_cell.angle_gamma   90.00
#
_symmetry.space_group_name_H-M   'P 1'
#
loop_
_entity.id
_entity.type
_entity.pdbx_description
1 polymer ?
#
loop_
_entity_poly.entity_id
_entity_poly.type
_entity_poly.pdbx_seq_one_letter_code
_entity_poly.pdbx_strand_id
1 'polypeptide(L)'
;MTWDGYFSGLFRNRCSTCHGTTSVGGLSLSTYQGALKGGNSGPSIFPGDPDNSVLVQEQAIGNHPGQLTIDELNQVIEWIMAGAPET
;
A
#
# COMPACT_ATOMS: atom_id res chain seq x y z
N MET A 1 -10.71 7.94 6.51
CA MET A 1 -10.04 8.26 5.24
C MET A 1 -10.24 7.09 4.30
N THR A 2 -10.30 7.33 3.00
CA THR A 2 -10.67 6.31 2.01
C THR A 2 -9.65 6.30 0.87
N TRP A 3 -9.65 5.25 0.06
CA TRP A 3 -8.74 5.15 -1.08
C TRP A 3 -8.87 6.38 -1.98
N ASP A 4 -10.09 6.70 -2.40
CA ASP A 4 -10.36 7.82 -3.29
C ASP A 4 -10.05 9.17 -2.63
N GLY A 5 -10.32 9.29 -1.32
CA GLY A 5 -10.15 10.54 -0.59
C GLY A 5 -8.70 10.91 -0.26
N TYR A 6 -7.78 9.93 -0.17
CA TYR A 6 -6.40 10.20 0.25
C TYR A 6 -5.38 9.20 -0.27
N PHE A 7 -5.61 7.90 -0.09
CA PHE A 7 -4.54 6.90 -0.29
C PHE A 7 -4.16 6.69 -1.75
N SER A 8 -5.09 6.87 -2.69
CA SER A 8 -4.81 6.85 -4.13
C SER A 8 -3.73 7.88 -4.51
N GLY A 9 -3.80 9.09 -3.95
CA GLY A 9 -2.81 10.15 -4.15
C GLY A 9 -1.47 9.80 -3.50
N LEU A 10 -1.49 9.31 -2.25
CA LEU A 10 -0.28 8.89 -1.55
C LEU A 10 0.47 7.80 -2.33
N PHE A 11 -0.21 6.73 -2.72
CA PHE A 11 0.42 5.61 -3.44
C PHE A 11 0.84 5.97 -4.87
N ARG A 12 0.08 6.84 -5.55
CA ARG A 12 0.52 7.36 -6.85
C ARG A 12 1.84 8.11 -6.72
N ASN A 13 1.99 8.95 -5.70
CA ASN A 13 3.18 9.78 -5.51
C ASN A 13 4.38 8.99 -4.97
N ARG A 14 4.16 8.02 -4.08
CA ARG A 14 5.23 7.28 -3.40
C ARG A 14 5.63 5.98 -4.11
N CYS A 15 4.70 5.33 -4.80
CA CYS A 15 4.87 3.92 -5.16
C CYS A 15 4.76 3.65 -6.67
N SER A 16 3.92 4.40 -7.39
CA SER A 16 3.50 4.02 -8.74
C SER A 16 4.61 3.96 -9.80
N THR A 17 5.75 4.63 -9.60
CA THR A 17 6.89 4.52 -10.52
C THR A 17 7.45 3.09 -10.57
N CYS A 18 7.61 2.45 -9.40
CA CYS A 18 8.19 1.12 -9.25
C CYS A 18 7.16 -0.01 -9.12
N HIS A 19 5.98 0.31 -8.57
CA HIS A 19 4.86 -0.61 -8.35
C HIS A 19 3.60 -0.05 -9.01
N GLY A 20 3.63 0.09 -10.32
CA GLY A 20 2.57 0.64 -11.16
C GLY A 20 3.03 0.68 -12.62
N THR A 21 3.72 1.75 -13.00
CA THR A 21 4.32 1.94 -14.34
C THR A 21 5.30 0.82 -14.66
N THR A 22 6.21 0.54 -13.73
CA THR A 22 6.93 -0.72 -13.70
C THR A 22 6.27 -1.61 -12.64
N SER A 23 6.27 -2.92 -12.82
CA SER A 23 5.61 -3.85 -11.89
C SER A 23 6.67 -4.67 -11.15
N VAL A 24 7.53 -3.99 -10.38
CA VAL A 24 8.53 -4.66 -9.54
C VAL A 24 7.79 -5.60 -8.58
N GLY A 25 8.24 -6.86 -8.52
CA GLY A 25 7.58 -7.90 -7.74
C GLY A 25 6.18 -8.27 -8.24
N GLY A 26 5.80 -7.91 -9.47
CA GLY A 26 4.45 -8.14 -10.01
C GLY A 26 3.36 -7.28 -9.36
N LEU A 27 3.73 -6.29 -8.55
CA LEU A 27 2.81 -5.44 -7.80
C LEU A 27 2.42 -4.18 -8.60
N SER A 28 1.15 -3.79 -8.50
CA SER A 28 0.65 -2.50 -8.95
C SER A 28 -0.20 -1.83 -7.86
N LEU A 29 0.24 -0.67 -7.39
CA LEU A 29 -0.43 0.21 -6.42
C LEU A 29 -1.09 1.41 -7.10
N SER A 30 -1.29 1.36 -8.42
CA SER A 30 -1.94 2.43 -9.19
C SER A 30 -3.47 2.42 -9.08
N THR A 31 -4.07 1.31 -8.67
CA THR A 31 -5.51 1.14 -8.49
C THR A 31 -5.80 0.37 -7.20
N TYR A 32 -6.98 0.59 -6.63
CA TYR A 32 -7.41 -0.08 -5.40
C TYR A 32 -7.40 -1.60 -5.55
N GLN A 33 -7.98 -2.11 -6.65
CA GLN A 33 -8.06 -3.54 -6.93
C GLN A 33 -6.66 -4.15 -7.16
N GLY A 34 -5.73 -3.41 -7.77
CA GLY A 34 -4.33 -3.84 -7.92
C GLY A 34 -3.64 -3.97 -6.57
N ALA A 35 -3.90 -3.02 -5.67
CA ALA A 35 -3.32 -3.00 -4.33
C ALA A 35 -3.84 -4.15 -3.46
N LEU A 36 -5.14 -4.49 -3.56
CA LEU A 36 -5.70 -5.67 -2.89
C LEU A 36 -5.17 -7.00 -3.46
N LYS A 37 -5.08 -7.09 -4.80
CA LYS A 37 -4.56 -8.30 -5.46
C LYS A 37 -3.12 -8.60 -5.03
N GLY A 38 -2.32 -7.55 -4.87
CA GLY A 38 -0.92 -7.68 -4.52
C GLY A 38 -0.04 -8.21 -5.65
N GLY A 39 1.15 -8.66 -5.28
CA GLY A 39 2.18 -9.13 -6.21
C GLY A 39 2.63 -10.56 -5.92
N ASN A 40 3.84 -10.89 -6.34
CA ASN A 40 4.43 -12.23 -6.17
C ASN A 40 4.59 -12.64 -4.70
N SER A 41 4.68 -11.66 -3.79
CA SER A 41 4.78 -11.90 -2.34
C SER A 41 3.42 -12.06 -1.65
N GLY A 42 2.30 -11.98 -2.39
CA GLY A 42 0.95 -12.03 -1.85
C GLY A 42 0.24 -10.68 -1.83
N PRO A 43 -0.91 -10.58 -1.14
CA PRO A 43 -1.72 -9.37 -1.04
C PRO A 43 -0.91 -8.20 -0.47
N SER A 44 -0.91 -7.07 -1.18
CA SER A 44 -0.19 -5.89 -0.69
C SER A 44 -0.95 -5.20 0.43
N ILE A 45 -2.28 -5.14 0.29
CA ILE A 45 -3.20 -4.70 1.33
C ILE A 45 -4.18 -5.83 1.62
N PHE A 46 -4.27 -6.22 2.89
CA PHE A 46 -5.24 -7.15 3.43
C PHE A 46 -6.22 -6.37 4.32
N PRO A 47 -7.44 -6.06 3.83
CA PRO A 47 -8.41 -5.26 4.59
C PRO A 47 -8.69 -5.84 5.97
N GLY A 48 -8.55 -5.01 7.00
CA GLY A 48 -8.73 -5.38 8.40
C GLY A 48 -7.51 -6.03 9.07
N ASP A 49 -6.44 -6.31 8.31
CA ASP A 49 -5.26 -7.01 8.81
C ASP A 49 -3.96 -6.35 8.31
N PRO A 50 -3.49 -5.28 8.98
CA PRO A 50 -2.24 -4.63 8.62
C PRO A 50 -1.02 -5.54 8.81
N ASP A 51 -1.04 -6.45 9.78
CA ASP A 51 0.11 -7.32 10.08
C ASP A 51 0.38 -8.33 8.97
N ASN A 52 -0.67 -8.79 8.27
CA ASN A 52 -0.56 -9.67 7.10
C ASN A 52 -0.53 -8.92 5.76
N SER A 53 -0.52 -7.57 5.78
CA SER A 53 -0.38 -6.76 4.58
C SER A 53 1.09 -6.58 4.21
N VAL A 54 1.51 -7.12 3.05
CA VAL A 54 2.92 -7.05 2.61
C VAL A 54 3.43 -5.61 2.54
N LEU A 55 2.57 -4.64 2.18
CA LEU A 55 2.94 -3.23 2.16
C LEU A 55 3.45 -2.75 3.53
N VAL A 56 2.73 -3.11 4.60
CA VAL A 56 3.07 -2.71 5.97
C VAL A 56 4.35 -3.40 6.42
N GLN A 57 4.49 -4.70 6.15
CA GLN A 57 5.68 -5.48 6.50
C GLN A 57 6.95 -4.90 5.87
N GLU A 58 6.92 -4.63 4.56
CA GLU A 58 8.08 -4.09 3.82
C GLU A 58 8.45 -2.68 4.30
N GLN A 59 7.44 -1.84 4.57
CA GLN A 59 7.68 -0.47 5.05
C GLN A 59 8.17 -0.45 6.50
N ALA A 60 7.75 -1.39 7.34
CA ALA A 60 8.22 -1.48 8.72
C ALA A 60 9.70 -1.90 8.83
N ILE A 61 10.23 -2.65 7.85
CA ILE A 61 11.66 -3.02 7.79
C ILE A 61 12.56 -1.79 7.59
N GLY A 62 12.08 -0.76 6.89
CA GLY A 62 12.77 0.54 6.81
C GLY A 62 13.86 0.68 5.75
N ASN A 63 14.00 -0.28 4.82
CA ASN A 63 15.05 -0.28 3.78
C ASN A 63 14.48 -0.19 2.35
N HIS A 64 13.26 0.33 2.20
CA HIS A 64 12.60 0.43 0.90
C HIS A 64 12.97 1.74 0.16
N PRO A 65 13.25 1.74 -1.16
CA PRO A 65 13.59 2.97 -1.89
C PRO A 65 12.51 4.06 -1.86
N GLY A 66 11.24 3.64 -1.81
CA GLY A 66 10.09 4.51 -1.56
C GLY A 66 9.62 4.36 -0.11
N GLN A 67 10.50 4.63 0.85
CA GLN A 67 10.18 4.52 2.28
C GLN A 67 9.19 5.61 2.68
N LEU A 68 8.09 5.21 3.33
CA LEU A 68 7.13 6.12 3.94
C LEU A 68 7.72 6.74 5.20
N THR A 69 7.25 7.94 5.53
CA THR A 69 7.48 8.48 6.87
C THR A 69 6.73 7.64 7.91
N ILE A 70 7.11 7.76 9.18
CA ILE A 70 6.41 7.08 10.28
C ILE A 70 4.92 7.47 10.30
N ASP A 71 4.61 8.76 10.10
CA ASP A 71 3.24 9.24 10.08
C ASP A 71 2.45 8.73 8.87
N GLU A 72 3.06 8.65 7.68
CA GLU A 72 2.43 8.08 6.49
C GLU A 72 2.15 6.58 6.69
N LEU A 73 3.11 5.83 7.24
CA LEU A 73 2.93 4.40 7.52
C LEU A 73 1.83 4.17 8.57
N ASN A 74 1.80 4.95 9.66
CA ASN A 74 0.75 4.86 10.67
C ASN A 74 -0.64 5.11 10.08
N GLN A 75 -0.79 6.13 9.22
CA GLN A 75 -2.06 6.40 8.52
C GLN A 75 -2.49 5.24 7.62
N VAL A 76 -1.53 4.61 6.91
CA VAL A 76 -1.82 3.43 6.10
C VAL A 76 -2.26 2.25 6.98
N ILE A 77 -1.58 2.00 8.10
CA ILE A 77 -1.94 0.93 9.04
C ILE A 77 -3.36 1.15 9.58
N GLU A 78 -3.68 2.36 10.05
CA GLU A 78 -5.02 2.68 10.56
C GLU A 78 -6.11 2.51 9.51
N TRP A 79 -5.85 2.92 8.27
CA TRP A 79 -6.79 2.73 7.17
C TRP A 79 -6.98 1.26 6.80
N ILE A 80 -5.92 0.47 6.74
CA ILE A 80 -6.01 -0.97 6.50
C ILE A 80 -6.82 -1.63 7.62
N MET A 81 -6.51 -1.32 8.88
CA MET A 81 -7.22 -1.85 10.05
C MET A 81 -8.71 -1.49 10.03
N ALA A 82 -9.08 -0.31 9.50
CA ALA A 82 -10.47 0.09 9.31
C ALA A 82 -11.19 -0.63 8.14
N GLY A 83 -10.58 -1.66 7.54
CA GLY A 83 -11.13 -2.41 6.42
C GLY A 83 -10.78 -1.83 5.05
N ALA A 84 -9.76 -0.97 4.98
CA ALA A 84 -9.26 -0.35 3.76
C ALA A 84 -10.38 0.24 2.88
N PRO A 85 -11.31 1.06 3.40
CA PRO A 85 -12.46 1.54 2.63
C PRO A 85 -12.03 2.24 1.34
N GLU A 86 -12.66 1.85 0.22
CA GLU A 86 -12.40 2.42 -1.10
C GLU A 86 -12.97 3.84 -1.23
N THR A 87 -14.23 4.01 -0.81
CA THR A 87 -15.00 5.26 -0.92
C THR A 87 -15.38 5.85 0.42
#